data_AF-A0A7C3SF48-F1
#
_entry.id   AF-A0A7C3SF48-F1
#
_cell.length_a   1.000
_cell.length_b   1.000
_cell.length_c   1.000
_cell.angle_alpha   90.00
_cell.angle_beta   90.00
_cell.angle_gamma   90.00
#
_symmetry.space_group_name_H-M   'P 1'
#
loop_
_entity.id
_entity.type
_entity.pdbx_description
1 polymer ?
#
loop_
_entity_poly.entity_id
_entity_poly.type
_entity_poly.pdbx_seq_one_letter_code
_entity_poly.pdbx_strand_id
1 'polypeptide(L)'
;MGWKGLLMVGAIGLAWMEGEARAGGFPGAEEPSRATPQGVEVHILNSLLGPVEPSPATPPGRLGQPTTPVDNSADPHPAFSGNMAEQTPAEPMPWLTGEGAYQRLKASVGQAGILWNQTPLREALEELARHSRIAFLLDRRVDPGQTLDLQVANCSLLEAFAAIAQDRGLGICLVGPVVYLGPPAATERLNTLIAMAEEHVQTFPLAMQGRFWEERALEWPDLATPREILDELVRLAGLQIRAADRLPHDLWAKGSLPPLSLIRRLCLVLHQFDLTFQIQPDGRQIALVPLPERIALVRSYPGGTDVHQQVHQITRIAPAAEVRLSGGKIWIRARLEDHYRIASLLDPARKSADPFLELQQVLDRPAKPTPKTAKPSAGPGVPIEQIRIDRLEIRNKPLRQVLDVLSQQLGLEFRIPPEVLQQAGVSLDQHISLQVQQASVDQLLEKIFQPLGLRFQRRHRVVEVKP
;
A
#
# COMPACT_ATOMS: atom_id res chain seq x y z
N MET A 1 3.11 42.15 27.08
CA MET A 1 4.15 41.11 26.88
C MET A 1 3.44 39.81 26.56
N GLY A 2 3.60 39.08 25.46
CA GLY A 2 4.33 39.28 24.22
C GLY A 2 3.70 38.35 23.16
N TRP A 3 3.47 38.88 21.95
CA TRP A 3 2.90 38.18 20.78
C TRP A 3 3.90 38.11 19.61
N LYS A 4 5.21 38.07 19.92
CA LYS A 4 6.30 38.04 18.93
C LYS A 4 6.97 36.66 18.76
N GLY A 5 6.45 35.61 19.38
CA GLY A 5 7.08 34.27 19.37
C GLY A 5 6.73 33.35 18.20
N LEU A 6 5.65 33.59 17.46
CA LEU A 6 5.15 32.64 16.46
C LEU A 6 5.60 32.93 15.01
N LEU A 7 6.04 34.15 14.73
CA LEU A 7 6.51 34.55 13.38
C LEU A 7 7.94 34.09 13.06
N MET A 8 8.74 33.72 14.06
CA MET A 8 10.12 33.28 13.84
C MET A 8 10.25 31.79 13.47
N VAL A 9 9.23 30.97 13.78
CA VAL A 9 9.18 29.53 13.45
C VAL A 9 8.99 29.31 11.95
N GLY A 10 8.25 30.20 11.28
CA GLY A 10 8.09 30.20 9.83
C GLY A 10 9.32 30.76 9.10
N ALA A 11 10.01 31.77 9.64
CA ALA A 11 11.07 32.47 8.92
C ALA A 11 12.33 31.64 8.69
N ILE A 12 12.73 30.75 9.62
CA ILE A 12 13.91 29.88 9.41
C ILE A 12 13.56 28.71 8.48
N GLY A 13 12.35 28.14 8.59
CA GLY A 13 11.85 27.12 7.66
C GLY A 13 11.68 27.67 6.24
N LEU A 14 11.10 28.88 6.09
CA LEU A 14 11.00 29.57 4.81
C LEU A 14 12.37 30.02 4.29
N ALA A 15 13.25 30.60 5.10
CA ALA A 15 14.59 30.99 4.63
C ALA A 15 15.42 29.77 4.19
N TRP A 16 15.14 28.59 4.75
CA TRP A 16 15.76 27.35 4.30
C TRP A 16 15.13 26.79 3.01
N MET A 17 13.85 27.03 2.76
CA MET A 17 13.16 26.72 1.50
C MET A 17 13.41 27.75 0.38
N GLU A 18 13.59 29.04 0.71
CA GLU A 18 13.86 30.14 -0.23
C GLU A 18 15.34 30.27 -0.60
N GLY A 19 16.25 29.75 0.24
CA GLY A 19 17.70 29.74 0.01
C GLY A 19 18.16 28.86 -1.17
N GLU A 20 17.29 28.05 -1.76
CA GLU A 20 17.60 27.28 -2.98
C GLU A 20 17.34 28.09 -4.28
N ALA A 21 16.68 29.25 -4.21
CA ALA A 21 16.45 30.11 -5.39
C ALA A 21 17.62 31.05 -5.71
N ARG A 22 18.59 31.23 -4.79
CA ARG A 22 19.80 32.03 -5.01
C ARG A 22 20.98 31.47 -4.23
N ALA A 23 22.09 31.24 -4.95
CA ALA A 23 23.46 31.00 -4.50
C ALA A 23 23.93 29.53 -4.50
N GLY A 24 24.68 29.19 -5.56
CA GLY A 24 25.85 28.34 -5.41
C GLY A 24 27.01 29.12 -4.76
N GLY A 25 27.92 28.39 -4.11
CA GLY A 25 29.25 28.88 -3.75
C GLY A 25 29.47 29.18 -2.27
N PHE A 26 30.29 28.33 -1.64
CA PHE A 26 31.00 28.55 -0.37
C PHE A 26 31.82 29.86 -0.38
N PRO A 27 32.05 30.54 0.76
CA PRO A 27 32.95 31.69 0.81
C PRO A 27 34.39 31.25 1.18
N GLY A 28 35.35 31.73 0.40
CA GLY A 28 36.77 31.74 0.73
C GLY A 28 37.49 32.87 -0.03
N ALA A 29 38.15 33.72 0.75
CA ALA A 29 39.17 34.73 0.40
C ALA A 29 38.74 36.08 -0.26
N GLU A 30 39.03 37.15 0.51
CA GLU A 30 39.27 38.55 0.13
C GLU A 30 40.36 38.63 -0.99
N GLU A 31 40.50 39.59 -1.90
CA GLU A 31 40.23 41.04 -1.98
C GLU A 31 40.44 41.50 -3.48
N PRO A 32 40.54 42.80 -3.87
CA PRO A 32 39.45 43.62 -4.44
C PRO A 32 39.64 44.08 -5.92
N SER A 33 38.58 44.75 -6.43
CA SER A 33 38.63 45.99 -7.23
C SER A 33 38.05 45.99 -8.66
N ARG A 34 37.12 46.94 -8.83
CA ARG A 34 36.76 47.77 -10.00
C ARG A 34 35.55 47.43 -10.90
N ALA A 35 34.68 48.45 -10.89
CA ALA A 35 33.93 49.06 -12.01
C ALA A 35 32.52 48.53 -12.35
N THR A 36 31.53 49.27 -11.86
CA THR A 36 30.20 49.50 -12.46
C THR A 36 30.33 50.20 -13.83
N PRO A 37 29.32 50.12 -14.72
CA PRO A 37 28.19 51.06 -14.62
C PRO A 37 26.79 50.54 -15.04
N GLN A 38 25.77 51.17 -14.41
CA GLN A 38 24.50 51.72 -14.95
C GLN A 38 23.59 50.81 -15.79
N GLY A 39 22.35 50.54 -15.37
CA GLY A 39 21.15 51.38 -15.57
C GLY A 39 20.17 50.56 -16.42
N VAL A 40 18.86 50.43 -16.17
CA VAL A 40 17.82 51.46 -16.21
C VAL A 40 16.56 50.87 -15.56
N GLU A 41 15.81 51.71 -14.86
CA GLU A 41 14.51 51.48 -14.26
C GLU A 41 13.40 52.12 -15.17
N VAL A 42 12.19 51.53 -15.11
CA VAL A 42 10.90 52.24 -14.89
C VAL A 42 9.94 52.61 -16.08
N HIS A 43 8.65 52.25 -15.86
CA HIS A 43 7.37 52.85 -16.29
C HIS A 43 6.84 52.58 -17.74
N ILE A 44 5.54 52.49 -18.11
CA ILE A 44 4.24 52.93 -17.52
C ILE A 44 3.01 52.49 -18.40
N LEU A 45 1.80 52.36 -17.78
CA LEU A 45 0.37 52.55 -18.23
C LEU A 45 -0.18 51.89 -19.54
N ASN A 46 -1.49 51.75 -19.84
CA ASN A 46 -2.81 51.60 -19.16
C ASN A 46 -3.90 51.73 -20.28
N SER A 47 -5.13 51.26 -20.01
CA SER A 47 -6.41 51.60 -20.69
C SER A 47 -6.71 50.92 -22.06
N LEU A 48 -7.91 50.39 -22.35
CA LEU A 48 -9.25 51.03 -22.44
C LEU A 48 -10.36 49.94 -22.29
N LEU A 49 -11.36 50.07 -21.39
CA LEU A 49 -12.75 50.58 -21.59
C LEU A 49 -13.55 49.85 -22.70
N GLY A 50 -14.77 49.32 -22.53
CA GLY A 50 -15.84 49.57 -21.53
C GLY A 50 -17.07 48.62 -21.70
N PRO A 51 -18.25 48.94 -21.09
CA PRO A 51 -19.24 47.98 -20.54
C PRO A 51 -20.64 48.00 -21.20
N VAL A 52 -21.54 47.04 -20.87
CA VAL A 52 -23.02 47.16 -20.93
C VAL A 52 -23.73 46.21 -19.92
N GLU A 53 -24.65 46.75 -19.09
CA GLU A 53 -25.66 46.07 -18.22
C GLU A 53 -27.11 46.24 -18.82
N PRO A 54 -28.26 45.96 -18.14
CA PRO A 54 -28.88 44.66 -17.75
C PRO A 54 -30.42 44.49 -18.06
N SER A 55 -30.98 43.27 -17.84
CA SER A 55 -32.39 42.86 -17.47
C SER A 55 -33.60 43.18 -18.39
N PRO A 56 -34.86 42.59 -18.26
CA PRO A 56 -35.54 42.00 -17.07
C PRO A 56 -36.52 40.77 -17.23
N ALA A 57 -36.90 40.19 -16.06
CA ALA A 57 -38.17 39.59 -15.51
C ALA A 57 -39.18 38.64 -16.26
N THR A 58 -39.34 37.41 -15.71
CA THR A 58 -40.51 36.54 -15.24
C THR A 58 -41.99 36.68 -15.75
N PRO A 59 -43.01 35.78 -15.44
CA PRO A 59 -43.21 34.30 -15.22
C PRO A 59 -44.52 33.75 -15.94
N PRO A 60 -45.38 32.81 -15.44
CA PRO A 60 -45.26 31.38 -15.00
C PRO A 60 -46.23 30.39 -15.74
N GLY A 61 -46.11 29.07 -15.51
CA GLY A 61 -47.10 28.06 -15.93
C GLY A 61 -47.05 26.75 -15.14
N ARG A 62 -48.22 26.27 -14.69
CA ARG A 62 -48.50 25.20 -13.71
C ARG A 62 -49.26 24.05 -14.39
N LEU A 63 -49.23 22.86 -13.76
CA LEU A 63 -50.17 21.71 -13.86
C LEU A 63 -49.85 20.60 -14.88
N GLY A 64 -50.02 19.35 -14.41
CA GLY A 64 -50.31 18.20 -15.25
C GLY A 64 -49.70 16.88 -14.77
N GLN A 65 -50.39 16.14 -13.91
CA GLN A 65 -50.19 14.69 -13.76
C GLN A 65 -50.50 13.97 -15.09
N PRO A 66 -50.02 12.72 -15.24
CA PRO A 66 -50.94 11.71 -15.76
C PRO A 66 -50.93 10.40 -14.96
N THR A 67 -52.16 9.94 -14.77
CA THR A 67 -52.62 8.59 -14.44
C THR A 67 -52.17 7.56 -15.48
N THR A 68 -51.81 6.36 -15.04
CA THR A 68 -51.77 5.14 -15.88
C THR A 68 -52.67 4.05 -15.28
N PRO A 69 -53.58 3.44 -16.05
CA PRO A 69 -54.35 2.28 -15.63
C PRO A 69 -53.84 0.96 -16.25
N VAL A 70 -54.11 -0.13 -15.51
CA VAL A 70 -54.56 -1.47 -15.97
C VAL A 70 -53.56 -2.36 -16.74
N ASP A 71 -53.01 -3.31 -15.96
CA ASP A 71 -53.21 -4.76 -16.04
C ASP A 71 -53.48 -5.42 -17.40
N ASN A 72 -52.66 -6.39 -17.78
CA ASN A 72 -53.07 -7.47 -18.67
C ASN A 72 -52.31 -8.76 -18.32
N SER A 73 -53.08 -9.72 -17.83
CA SER A 73 -52.67 -11.09 -17.51
C SER A 73 -52.73 -11.97 -18.77
N ALA A 74 -51.74 -12.84 -18.96
CA ALA A 74 -51.83 -14.03 -19.82
C ALA A 74 -50.87 -15.13 -19.32
N ASP A 75 -51.45 -16.17 -18.73
CA ASP A 75 -50.89 -17.50 -18.42
C ASP A 75 -50.71 -18.35 -19.72
N PRO A 76 -50.23 -19.63 -19.68
CA PRO A 76 -49.10 -20.22 -18.96
C PRO A 76 -48.27 -21.17 -19.88
N HIS A 77 -47.00 -21.47 -19.54
CA HIS A 77 -46.34 -22.72 -19.98
C HIS A 77 -45.36 -23.21 -18.90
N PRO A 78 -45.32 -24.54 -18.61
CA PRO A 78 -44.56 -25.07 -17.49
C PRO A 78 -43.11 -25.31 -17.90
N ALA A 79 -42.17 -24.59 -17.28
CA ALA A 79 -40.75 -24.84 -17.42
C ALA A 79 -40.21 -25.53 -16.16
N PHE A 80 -39.76 -26.77 -16.38
CA PHE A 80 -38.73 -27.52 -15.65
C PHE A 80 -38.13 -26.85 -14.41
N SER A 81 -38.52 -27.33 -13.23
CA SER A 81 -37.79 -27.15 -11.98
C SER A 81 -36.45 -27.86 -12.04
N GLY A 82 -35.39 -27.11 -12.35
CA GLY A 82 -34.02 -27.45 -12.02
C GLY A 82 -33.52 -26.44 -11.00
N ASN A 83 -33.50 -26.82 -9.71
CA ASN A 83 -32.84 -26.04 -8.65
C ASN A 83 -31.33 -26.02 -8.91
N MET A 84 -30.85 -25.12 -9.76
CA MET A 84 -29.51 -24.58 -9.62
C MET A 84 -29.59 -23.58 -8.47
N ALA A 85 -29.12 -23.99 -7.30
CA ALA A 85 -28.78 -23.03 -6.26
C ALA A 85 -27.69 -22.11 -6.85
N GLU A 86 -28.11 -20.94 -7.34
CA GLU A 86 -27.23 -19.81 -7.51
C GLU A 86 -26.49 -19.62 -6.19
N GLN A 87 -25.19 -19.92 -6.21
CA GLN A 87 -24.32 -19.54 -5.11
C GLN A 87 -24.35 -18.02 -5.07
N THR A 88 -25.08 -17.47 -4.11
CA THR A 88 -25.07 -16.04 -3.81
C THR A 88 -23.60 -15.61 -3.71
N PRO A 89 -23.15 -14.61 -4.49
CA PRO A 89 -21.79 -14.11 -4.36
C PRO A 89 -21.55 -13.76 -2.90
N ALA A 90 -20.56 -14.39 -2.27
CA ALA A 90 -20.20 -14.10 -0.89
C ALA A 90 -20.01 -12.58 -0.75
N GLU A 91 -20.74 -11.95 0.18
CA GLU A 91 -20.62 -10.52 0.43
C GLU A 91 -19.13 -10.16 0.63
N PRO A 92 -18.63 -9.11 -0.04
CA PRO A 92 -17.23 -8.74 0.09
C PRO A 92 -16.94 -8.38 1.55
N MET A 93 -16.12 -9.21 2.22
CA MET A 93 -15.72 -8.96 3.59
C MET A 93 -14.96 -7.63 3.66
N PRO A 94 -15.34 -6.69 4.54
CA PRO A 94 -14.72 -5.37 4.57
C PRO A 94 -13.25 -5.46 4.97
N TRP A 95 -12.41 -4.55 4.46
CA TRP A 95 -11.01 -4.45 4.88
C TRP A 95 -10.89 -4.10 6.36
N LEU A 96 -9.88 -4.65 7.03
CA LEU A 96 -9.53 -4.22 8.39
C LEU A 96 -8.92 -2.82 8.34
N THR A 97 -9.24 -2.01 9.35
CA THR A 97 -8.71 -0.65 9.53
C THR A 97 -8.24 -0.44 10.96
N GLY A 98 -7.52 0.67 11.19
CA GLY A 98 -7.06 1.07 12.51
C GLY A 98 -6.28 -0.04 13.24
N GLU A 99 -6.57 -0.18 14.54
CA GLU A 99 -5.91 -1.15 15.42
C GLU A 99 -6.06 -2.60 14.93
N GLY A 100 -7.23 -2.96 14.39
CA GLY A 100 -7.47 -4.31 13.88
C GLY A 100 -6.56 -4.68 12.70
N ALA A 101 -6.30 -3.73 11.81
CA ALA A 101 -5.35 -3.93 10.70
C ALA A 101 -3.92 -4.10 11.21
N TYR A 102 -3.51 -3.26 12.16
CA TYR A 102 -2.18 -3.33 12.78
C TYR A 102 -1.94 -4.67 13.49
N GLN A 103 -2.89 -5.12 14.32
CA GLN A 103 -2.78 -6.41 15.01
C GLN A 103 -2.70 -7.55 14.01
N ARG A 104 -3.46 -7.46 12.91
CA ARG A 104 -3.43 -8.49 11.87
C ARG A 104 -2.10 -8.52 11.10
N LEU A 105 -1.49 -7.36 10.82
CA LEU A 105 -0.17 -7.28 10.20
C LEU A 105 0.94 -7.90 11.09
N LYS A 106 0.79 -7.81 12.41
CA LYS A 106 1.71 -8.43 13.39
C LYS A 106 1.44 -9.92 13.62
N ALA A 107 0.22 -10.38 13.35
CA ALA A 107 -0.14 -11.77 13.56
C ALA A 107 0.72 -12.70 12.70
N SER A 108 1.09 -13.85 13.28
CA SER A 108 1.88 -14.87 12.59
C SER A 108 1.10 -15.52 11.45
N VAL A 109 1.78 -15.87 10.36
CA VAL A 109 1.23 -16.70 9.27
C VAL A 109 1.18 -18.19 9.63
N GLY A 110 1.67 -18.57 10.82
CA GLY A 110 1.65 -19.96 11.33
C GLY A 110 2.88 -20.79 10.95
N GLN A 111 2.99 -21.98 11.55
CA GLN A 111 4.12 -22.88 11.34
C GLN A 111 4.09 -23.60 9.98
N ALA A 112 2.89 -23.90 9.48
CA ALA A 112 2.71 -24.49 8.16
C ALA A 112 3.24 -23.58 7.04
N GLY A 113 3.22 -22.26 7.29
CA GLY A 113 3.70 -21.25 6.34
C GLY A 113 2.82 -21.15 5.09
N ILE A 114 3.29 -20.34 4.15
CA ILE A 114 2.69 -20.16 2.83
C ILE A 114 3.79 -20.45 1.80
N LEU A 115 3.45 -21.26 0.81
CA LEU A 115 4.33 -21.61 -0.29
C LEU A 115 3.68 -21.15 -1.60
N TRP A 116 4.42 -20.35 -2.34
CA TRP A 116 4.12 -20.02 -3.72
C TRP A 116 5.12 -20.72 -4.61
N ASN A 117 4.63 -21.37 -5.66
CA ASN A 117 5.45 -22.07 -6.64
C ASN A 117 4.95 -21.68 -8.03
N GLN A 118 5.75 -20.87 -8.72
CA GLN A 118 5.42 -20.26 -10.00
C GLN A 118 4.08 -19.48 -9.97
N THR A 119 3.68 -18.94 -8.82
CA THR A 119 2.42 -18.20 -8.67
C THR A 119 2.61 -16.77 -9.15
N PRO A 120 1.76 -16.21 -10.04
CA PRO A 120 1.83 -14.79 -10.41
C PRO A 120 1.79 -13.88 -9.19
N LEU A 121 2.62 -12.85 -9.16
CA LEU A 121 2.75 -11.92 -8.03
C LEU A 121 1.41 -11.35 -7.58
N ARG A 122 0.57 -10.93 -8.53
CA ARG A 122 -0.76 -10.41 -8.22
C ARG A 122 -1.66 -11.45 -7.55
N GLU A 123 -1.68 -12.69 -8.04
CA GLU A 123 -2.46 -13.78 -7.44
C GLU A 123 -2.02 -14.02 -5.99
N ALA A 124 -0.71 -14.07 -5.73
CA ALA A 124 -0.16 -14.26 -4.40
C ALA A 124 -0.56 -13.14 -3.43
N LEU A 125 -0.48 -11.88 -3.86
CA LEU A 125 -0.87 -10.72 -3.05
C LEU A 125 -2.38 -10.68 -2.80
N GLU A 126 -3.21 -10.98 -3.81
CA GLU A 126 -4.66 -11.07 -3.66
C GLU A 126 -5.08 -12.19 -2.72
N GLU A 127 -4.39 -13.33 -2.76
CA GLU A 127 -4.59 -14.42 -1.83
C GLU A 127 -4.29 -14.00 -0.39
N LEU A 128 -3.13 -13.37 -0.15
CA LEU A 128 -2.78 -12.83 1.17
C LEU A 128 -3.81 -11.81 1.64
N ALA A 129 -4.17 -10.86 0.78
CA ALA A 129 -5.09 -9.79 1.12
C ALA A 129 -6.47 -10.32 1.49
N ARG A 130 -7.02 -11.26 0.70
CA ARG A 130 -8.33 -11.86 0.94
C ARG A 130 -8.38 -12.64 2.26
N HIS A 131 -7.36 -13.45 2.55
CA HIS A 131 -7.31 -14.26 3.78
C HIS A 131 -6.97 -13.45 5.03
N SER A 132 -6.24 -12.35 4.87
CA SER A 132 -5.88 -11.49 5.98
C SER A 132 -6.84 -10.33 6.21
N ARG A 133 -7.65 -9.98 5.22
CA ARG A 133 -8.44 -8.73 5.16
C ARG A 133 -7.56 -7.48 5.29
N ILE A 134 -6.30 -7.56 4.87
CA ILE A 134 -5.39 -6.42 4.71
C ILE A 134 -5.38 -6.03 3.25
N ALA A 135 -5.67 -4.77 2.97
CA ALA A 135 -5.62 -4.26 1.62
C ALA A 135 -4.17 -4.04 1.17
N PHE A 136 -3.95 -4.20 -0.12
CA PHE A 136 -2.68 -3.87 -0.76
C PHE A 136 -2.90 -3.03 -2.01
N LEU A 137 -1.87 -2.32 -2.43
CA LEU A 137 -1.79 -1.67 -3.74
C LEU A 137 -0.46 -2.02 -4.39
N LEU A 138 -0.53 -2.64 -5.57
CA LEU A 138 0.63 -2.91 -6.41
C LEU A 138 0.78 -1.77 -7.42
N ASP A 139 1.90 -1.05 -7.36
CA ASP A 139 2.20 0.07 -8.27
C ASP A 139 2.19 -0.40 -9.73
N ARG A 140 1.56 0.39 -10.61
CA ARG A 140 1.42 0.08 -12.05
C ARG A 140 2.74 -0.22 -12.77
N ARG A 141 3.87 0.26 -12.27
CA ARG A 141 5.20 0.07 -12.87
C ARG A 141 5.77 -1.32 -12.58
N VAL A 142 5.12 -2.08 -11.71
CA VAL A 142 5.48 -3.45 -11.38
C VAL A 142 4.70 -4.40 -12.27
N ASP A 143 5.41 -5.33 -12.93
CA ASP A 143 4.79 -6.42 -13.67
C ASP A 143 4.03 -7.35 -12.70
N PRO A 144 2.69 -7.44 -12.79
CA PRO A 144 1.89 -8.32 -11.92
C PRO A 144 2.03 -9.81 -12.28
N GLY A 145 2.48 -10.12 -13.49
CA GLY A 145 2.59 -11.48 -14.04
C GLY A 145 3.87 -12.21 -13.65
N GLN A 146 4.88 -11.50 -13.12
CA GLN A 146 6.11 -12.12 -12.65
C GLN A 146 5.81 -13.22 -11.62
N THR A 147 6.45 -14.38 -11.76
CA THR A 147 6.13 -15.56 -10.96
C THR A 147 6.94 -15.62 -9.67
N LEU A 148 6.27 -15.91 -8.56
CA LEU A 148 6.83 -16.05 -7.24
C LEU A 148 7.13 -17.53 -6.95
N ASP A 149 8.34 -17.79 -6.46
CA ASP A 149 8.78 -19.09 -5.94
C ASP A 149 9.39 -18.85 -4.56
N LEU A 150 8.54 -18.88 -3.53
CA LEU A 150 8.86 -18.39 -2.20
C LEU A 150 8.11 -19.17 -1.14
N GLN A 151 8.81 -19.53 -0.06
CA GLN A 151 8.21 -20.05 1.15
C GLN A 151 8.41 -19.05 2.30
N VAL A 152 7.33 -18.73 3.00
CA VAL A 152 7.37 -17.95 4.23
C VAL A 152 6.72 -18.75 5.35
N ALA A 153 7.40 -18.88 6.50
CA ALA A 153 6.88 -19.59 7.65
C ALA A 153 7.42 -18.93 8.93
N ASN A 154 6.72 -19.06 10.04
CA ASN A 154 7.16 -18.53 11.34
C ASN A 154 7.49 -17.02 11.31
N CYS A 155 6.76 -16.26 10.51
CA CYS A 155 6.90 -14.80 10.41
C CYS A 155 5.53 -14.12 10.55
N SER A 156 5.53 -12.83 10.82
CA SER A 156 4.34 -11.99 10.79
C SER A 156 3.82 -11.82 9.37
N LEU A 157 2.55 -11.46 9.23
CA LEU A 157 1.96 -11.14 7.92
C LEU A 157 2.71 -10.00 7.20
N LEU A 158 3.15 -8.97 7.94
CA LEU A 158 3.95 -7.90 7.36
C LEU A 158 5.31 -8.40 6.85
N GLU A 159 5.97 -9.29 7.59
CA GLU A 159 7.21 -9.94 7.13
C GLU A 159 6.98 -10.82 5.90
N ALA A 160 5.81 -11.47 5.77
CA ALA A 160 5.45 -12.20 4.55
C ALA A 160 5.33 -11.26 3.33
N PHE A 161 4.66 -10.10 3.48
CA PHE A 161 4.63 -9.07 2.41
C PHE A 161 6.03 -8.53 2.11
N ALA A 162 6.85 -8.27 3.13
CA ALA A 162 8.23 -7.79 2.96
C ALA A 162 9.11 -8.83 2.24
N ALA A 163 8.94 -10.12 2.53
CA ALA A 163 9.65 -11.21 1.85
C ALA A 163 9.28 -11.29 0.36
N ILE A 164 8.00 -11.11 0.02
CA ILE A 164 7.55 -11.02 -1.38
C ILE A 164 8.21 -9.83 -2.08
N ALA A 165 8.17 -8.65 -1.44
CA ALA A 165 8.77 -7.44 -2.00
C ALA A 165 10.27 -7.64 -2.26
N GLN A 166 11.01 -8.14 -1.26
CA GLN A 166 12.44 -8.41 -1.39
C GLN A 166 12.74 -9.43 -2.48
N ASP A 167 12.00 -10.54 -2.53
CA ASP A 167 12.22 -11.59 -3.51
C ASP A 167 12.09 -11.09 -4.96
N ARG A 168 11.20 -10.11 -5.17
CA ARG A 168 10.92 -9.47 -6.46
C ARG A 168 11.67 -8.15 -6.69
N GLY A 169 12.57 -7.74 -5.78
CA GLY A 169 13.32 -6.48 -5.89
C GLY A 169 12.46 -5.23 -5.79
N LEU A 170 11.32 -5.31 -5.10
CA LEU A 170 10.38 -4.22 -4.88
C LEU A 170 10.65 -3.53 -3.55
N GLY A 171 10.24 -2.27 -3.47
CA GLY A 171 10.06 -1.59 -2.19
C GLY A 171 8.69 -1.89 -1.59
N ILE A 172 8.58 -1.65 -0.29
CA ILE A 172 7.35 -1.80 0.49
C ILE A 172 7.21 -0.63 1.46
N CYS A 173 6.01 -0.07 1.58
CA CYS A 173 5.67 0.87 2.65
C CYS A 173 4.20 0.72 3.05
N LEU A 174 3.84 1.25 4.22
CA LEU A 174 2.45 1.28 4.69
C LEU A 174 1.86 2.67 4.49
N VAL A 175 0.67 2.74 3.89
CA VAL A 175 -0.14 3.97 3.81
C VAL A 175 -1.43 3.74 4.60
N GLY A 176 -1.43 4.18 5.85
CA GLY A 176 -2.48 3.76 6.80
C GLY A 176 -2.51 2.22 6.92
N PRO A 177 -3.67 1.57 6.75
CA PRO A 177 -3.79 0.10 6.78
C PRO A 177 -3.44 -0.58 5.44
N VAL A 178 -3.01 0.16 4.40
CA VAL A 178 -2.73 -0.39 3.07
C VAL A 178 -1.24 -0.72 2.92
N VAL A 179 -0.95 -1.94 2.48
CA VAL A 179 0.40 -2.35 2.06
C VAL A 179 0.64 -1.90 0.62
N TYR A 180 1.53 -0.95 0.41
CA TYR A 180 1.92 -0.51 -0.93
C TYR A 180 3.22 -1.19 -1.35
N LEU A 181 3.21 -1.81 -2.53
CA LEU A 181 4.38 -2.44 -3.15
C LEU A 181 4.67 -1.76 -4.50
N GLY A 182 5.92 -1.39 -4.73
CA GLY A 182 6.29 -0.66 -5.94
C GLY A 182 7.79 -0.57 -6.15
N PRO A 183 8.25 0.25 -7.13
CA PRO A 183 9.67 0.54 -7.26
C PRO A 183 10.26 1.06 -5.95
N PRO A 184 11.46 0.63 -5.51
CA PRO A 184 12.04 1.06 -4.23
C PRO A 184 12.09 2.58 -4.06
N ALA A 185 12.51 3.29 -5.10
CA ALA A 185 12.58 4.74 -5.06
C ALA A 185 11.19 5.39 -4.86
N ALA A 186 10.11 4.75 -5.32
CA ALA A 186 8.75 5.23 -5.12
C ALA A 186 8.30 5.00 -3.67
N THR A 187 8.50 3.81 -3.11
CA THR A 187 8.08 3.49 -1.73
C THR A 187 8.81 4.35 -0.70
N GLU A 188 10.06 4.71 -0.96
CA GLU A 188 10.87 5.60 -0.11
C GLU A 188 10.35 7.05 -0.04
N ARG A 189 9.54 7.48 -1.02
CA ARG A 189 9.07 8.87 -1.14
C ARG A 189 7.62 9.06 -0.70
N LEU A 190 6.79 8.04 -0.85
CA LEU A 190 5.33 8.14 -0.75
C LEU A 190 4.84 8.70 0.60
N ASN A 191 5.30 8.14 1.71
CA ASN A 191 4.87 8.59 3.03
C ASN A 191 5.36 10.00 3.37
N THR A 192 6.54 10.38 2.88
CA THR A 192 7.02 11.76 3.01
C THR A 192 6.15 12.73 2.23
N LEU A 193 5.74 12.38 1.00
CA LEU A 193 4.80 13.19 0.21
C LEU A 193 3.44 13.34 0.88
N ILE A 194 2.90 12.25 1.42
CA ILE A 194 1.64 12.26 2.19
C ILE A 194 1.77 13.20 3.38
N ALA A 195 2.83 13.07 4.17
CA ALA A 195 3.04 13.93 5.34
C ALA A 195 3.23 15.41 4.96
N MET A 196 3.92 15.72 3.85
CA MET A 196 4.04 17.08 3.34
C MET A 196 2.67 17.67 2.97
N ALA A 197 1.83 16.89 2.28
CA ALA A 197 0.48 17.33 1.94
C ALA A 197 -0.40 17.46 3.19
N GLU A 198 -0.26 16.55 4.16
CA GLU A 198 -0.98 16.58 5.43
C GLU A 198 -0.62 17.84 6.25
N GLU A 199 0.68 18.14 6.38
CA GLU A 199 1.18 19.36 7.05
C GLU A 199 0.77 20.64 6.30
N HIS A 200 0.73 20.62 4.97
CA HIS A 200 0.28 21.77 4.19
C HIS A 200 -1.19 22.11 4.47
N VAL A 201 -2.10 21.13 4.52
CA VAL A 201 -3.52 21.41 4.82
C VAL A 201 -3.72 21.94 6.24
N GLN A 202 -2.90 21.52 7.21
CA GLN A 202 -2.96 22.07 8.57
C GLN A 202 -2.73 23.59 8.63
N THR A 203 -2.11 24.18 7.60
CA THR A 203 -1.93 25.63 7.49
C THR A 203 -3.19 26.40 7.08
N PHE A 204 -4.19 25.71 6.54
CA PHE A 204 -5.46 26.33 6.12
C PHE A 204 -6.41 26.52 7.31
N PRO A 205 -7.39 27.44 7.22
CA PRO A 205 -8.47 27.55 8.20
C PRO A 205 -9.20 26.21 8.44
N LEU A 206 -9.57 25.91 9.69
CA LEU A 206 -10.23 24.64 10.09
C LEU A 206 -11.44 24.26 9.21
N ALA A 207 -12.24 25.25 8.81
CA ALA A 207 -13.41 25.06 7.95
C ALA A 207 -13.08 24.48 6.57
N MET A 208 -11.83 24.66 6.10
CA MET A 208 -11.36 24.16 4.82
C MET A 208 -10.69 22.79 4.92
N GLN A 209 -10.15 22.44 6.10
CA GLN A 209 -9.42 21.19 6.32
C GLN A 209 -10.31 19.96 6.18
N GLY A 210 -11.56 20.03 6.66
CA GLY A 210 -12.47 18.88 6.79
C GLY A 210 -12.62 18.05 5.52
N ARG A 211 -12.71 18.69 4.33
CA ARG A 211 -12.87 17.99 3.05
C ARG A 211 -11.67 17.10 2.68
N PHE A 212 -10.47 17.45 3.14
CA PHE A 212 -9.26 16.70 2.82
C PHE A 212 -9.03 15.54 3.81
N TRP A 213 -9.65 15.62 5.00
CA TRP A 213 -9.54 14.66 6.10
C TRP A 213 -10.69 13.65 6.08
N GLU A 214 -11.64 13.84 5.15
CA GLU A 214 -12.76 12.94 4.96
C GLU A 214 -12.26 11.54 4.54
N GLU A 215 -12.51 10.59 5.44
CA GLU A 215 -12.18 9.17 5.29
C GLU A 215 -13.23 8.48 4.43
N ARG A 216 -12.85 8.01 3.25
CA ARG A 216 -13.73 7.21 2.37
C ARG A 216 -12.94 6.11 1.69
N ALA A 217 -13.61 5.00 1.39
CA ALA A 217 -13.02 3.93 0.60
C ALA A 217 -12.62 4.44 -0.80
N LEU A 218 -11.64 3.79 -1.41
CA LEU A 218 -11.27 4.03 -2.80
C LEU A 218 -11.44 2.73 -3.57
N GLU A 219 -12.37 2.71 -4.50
CA GLU A 219 -12.71 1.53 -5.29
C GLU A 219 -12.83 1.92 -6.75
N TRP A 220 -12.39 1.03 -7.64
CA TRP A 220 -12.51 1.23 -9.07
C TRP A 220 -12.70 -0.12 -9.77
N PRO A 221 -13.55 -0.16 -10.83
CA PRO A 221 -13.75 -1.37 -11.60
C PRO A 221 -12.51 -1.73 -12.42
N ASP A 222 -12.56 -2.91 -13.03
CA ASP A 222 -11.53 -3.30 -13.99
C ASP A 222 -11.55 -2.36 -15.20
N LEU A 223 -10.37 -2.07 -15.74
CA LEU A 223 -10.15 -1.14 -16.85
C LEU A 223 -10.53 0.32 -16.55
N ALA A 224 -10.68 0.70 -15.28
CA ALA A 224 -10.83 2.11 -14.92
C ALA A 224 -9.54 2.89 -15.25
N THR A 225 -9.69 4.15 -15.68
CA THR A 225 -8.55 5.03 -15.90
C THR A 225 -8.19 5.82 -14.63
N PRO A 226 -6.91 6.16 -14.42
CA PRO A 226 -6.49 7.04 -13.34
C PRO A 226 -7.20 8.40 -13.34
N ARG A 227 -7.58 8.90 -14.52
CA ARG A 227 -8.30 10.17 -14.66
C ARG A 227 -9.71 10.07 -14.11
N GLU A 228 -10.46 9.01 -14.45
CA GLU A 228 -11.80 8.80 -13.93
C GLU A 228 -11.79 8.69 -12.39
N ILE A 229 -10.82 7.94 -11.84
CA ILE A 229 -10.64 7.80 -10.39
C ILE A 229 -10.39 9.18 -9.75
N LEU A 230 -9.50 9.98 -10.35
CA LEU A 230 -9.15 11.30 -9.83
C LEU A 230 -10.31 12.30 -9.93
N ASP A 231 -11.02 12.30 -11.05
CA ASP A 231 -12.20 13.15 -11.28
C ASP A 231 -13.29 12.84 -10.24
N GLU A 232 -13.51 11.55 -9.92
CA GLU A 232 -14.44 11.15 -8.87
C GLU A 232 -14.00 11.63 -7.48
N LEU A 233 -12.74 11.40 -7.11
CA LEU A 233 -12.19 11.84 -5.82
C LEU A 233 -12.40 13.34 -5.58
N VAL A 234 -12.11 14.14 -6.60
CA VAL A 234 -12.17 15.59 -6.54
C VAL A 234 -13.61 16.09 -6.59
N ARG A 235 -14.47 15.49 -7.42
CA ARG A 235 -15.91 15.80 -7.46
C ARG A 235 -16.57 15.55 -6.11
N LEU A 236 -16.30 14.41 -5.47
CA LEU A 236 -16.85 14.05 -4.17
C LEU A 236 -16.40 15.02 -3.05
N ALA A 237 -15.19 15.55 -3.15
CA ALA A 237 -14.64 16.53 -2.21
C ALA A 237 -15.04 17.99 -2.50
N GLY A 238 -15.80 18.23 -3.58
CA GLY A 238 -16.14 19.58 -4.02
C GLY A 238 -14.91 20.42 -4.40
N LEU A 239 -13.93 19.78 -5.04
CA LEU A 239 -12.71 20.40 -5.54
C LEU A 239 -12.76 20.54 -7.07
N GLN A 240 -11.80 21.27 -7.64
CA GLN A 240 -11.51 21.28 -9.08
C GLN A 240 -10.06 20.90 -9.34
N ILE A 241 -9.80 20.26 -10.47
CA ILE A 241 -8.45 19.86 -10.89
C ILE A 241 -7.95 20.81 -11.96
N ARG A 242 -6.71 21.28 -11.80
CA ARG A 242 -5.93 21.95 -12.86
C ARG A 242 -4.82 21.02 -13.35
N ALA A 243 -4.50 21.15 -14.64
CA ALA A 243 -3.46 20.38 -15.32
C ALA A 243 -3.71 18.85 -15.32
N ALA A 244 -4.96 18.42 -15.46
CA ALA A 244 -5.34 17.00 -15.51
C ALA A 244 -4.77 16.27 -16.75
N ASP A 245 -4.44 17.03 -17.81
CA ASP A 245 -3.73 16.59 -19.02
C ASP A 245 -2.35 16.00 -18.76
N ARG A 246 -1.74 16.31 -17.61
CA ARG A 246 -0.46 15.70 -17.19
C ARG A 246 -0.58 14.22 -16.85
N LEU A 247 -1.78 13.74 -16.52
CA LEU A 247 -2.00 12.34 -16.17
C LEU A 247 -2.13 11.52 -17.46
N PRO A 248 -1.17 10.61 -17.77
CA PRO A 248 -1.24 9.78 -18.96
C PRO A 248 -2.48 8.87 -18.94
N HIS A 249 -2.96 8.49 -20.13
CA HIS A 249 -3.97 7.45 -20.23
C HIS A 249 -3.37 6.09 -19.84
N ASP A 250 -4.07 5.37 -18.97
CA ASP A 250 -3.69 4.05 -18.48
C ASP A 250 -4.97 3.27 -18.12
N LEU A 251 -4.90 1.95 -18.06
CA LEU A 251 -6.01 1.08 -17.68
C LEU A 251 -5.61 0.24 -16.47
N TRP A 252 -6.34 0.40 -15.37
CA TRP A 252 -6.01 -0.26 -14.13
C TRP A 252 -6.83 -1.53 -13.91
N ALA A 253 -6.15 -2.54 -13.38
CA ALA A 253 -6.83 -3.70 -12.81
C ALA A 253 -7.76 -3.23 -11.68
N LYS A 254 -8.89 -3.93 -11.51
CA LYS A 254 -9.83 -3.68 -10.40
C LYS A 254 -9.11 -3.51 -9.06
N GLY A 255 -9.52 -2.51 -8.28
CA GLY A 255 -8.98 -2.27 -6.93
C GLY A 255 -10.03 -1.82 -5.93
N SER A 256 -9.79 -2.14 -4.66
CA SER A 256 -10.58 -1.68 -3.51
C SER A 256 -9.64 -1.49 -2.33
N LEU A 257 -9.69 -0.30 -1.74
CA LEU A 257 -8.92 0.09 -0.57
C LEU A 257 -9.87 0.53 0.55
N PRO A 258 -9.50 0.31 1.83
CA PRO A 258 -10.25 0.76 2.99
C PRO A 258 -10.45 2.28 2.98
N PRO A 259 -11.31 2.80 3.88
CA PRO A 259 -11.37 4.22 4.16
C PRO A 259 -9.98 4.84 4.39
N LEU A 260 -9.70 5.87 3.59
CA LEU A 260 -8.49 6.68 3.62
C LEU A 260 -8.88 8.16 3.45
N SER A 261 -8.14 9.06 4.08
CA SER A 261 -8.24 10.51 3.84
C SER A 261 -8.10 10.83 2.35
N LEU A 262 -8.71 11.93 1.90
CA LEU A 262 -8.60 12.37 0.51
C LEU A 262 -7.13 12.54 0.10
N ILE A 263 -6.28 13.07 0.99
CA ILE A 263 -4.84 13.23 0.71
C ILE A 263 -4.20 11.90 0.36
N ARG A 264 -4.41 10.87 1.19
CA ARG A 264 -3.80 9.56 0.98
C ARG A 264 -4.29 8.93 -0.32
N ARG A 265 -5.59 9.04 -0.61
CA ARG A 265 -6.18 8.57 -1.88
C ARG A 265 -5.56 9.27 -3.09
N LEU A 266 -5.42 10.61 -3.05
CA LEU A 266 -4.77 11.38 -4.12
C LEU A 266 -3.29 10.97 -4.29
N CYS A 267 -2.53 10.86 -3.20
CA CYS A 267 -1.13 10.43 -3.26
C CYS A 267 -0.97 9.02 -3.82
N LEU A 268 -1.80 8.06 -3.40
CA LEU A 268 -1.74 6.67 -3.90
C LEU A 268 -1.99 6.58 -5.41
N VAL A 269 -2.81 7.48 -5.98
CA VAL A 269 -3.06 7.52 -7.43
C VAL A 269 -1.92 8.24 -8.15
N LEU A 270 -1.62 9.48 -7.76
CA LEU A 270 -0.72 10.38 -8.50
C LEU A 270 0.75 9.96 -8.45
N HIS A 271 1.20 9.40 -7.32
CA HIS A 271 2.59 9.00 -7.12
C HIS A 271 3.08 7.92 -8.09
N GLN A 272 2.15 7.10 -8.60
CA GLN A 272 2.45 6.07 -9.60
C GLN A 272 2.82 6.67 -10.97
N PHE A 273 2.55 7.95 -11.19
CA PHE A 273 2.87 8.71 -12.40
C PHE A 273 3.98 9.74 -12.18
N ASP A 274 4.69 9.65 -11.05
CA ASP A 274 5.69 10.65 -10.65
C ASP A 274 5.09 12.08 -10.62
N LEU A 275 3.83 12.16 -10.18
CA LEU A 275 3.08 13.38 -9.94
C LEU A 275 2.72 13.53 -8.45
N THR A 276 2.52 14.77 -8.03
CA THR A 276 1.86 15.15 -6.78
C THR A 276 0.88 16.29 -7.07
N PHE A 277 0.30 16.88 -6.05
CA PHE A 277 -0.64 17.98 -6.17
C PHE A 277 -0.27 19.16 -5.26
N GLN A 278 -0.60 20.36 -5.72
CA GLN A 278 -0.57 21.57 -4.92
C GLN A 278 -1.99 22.06 -4.68
N ILE A 279 -2.32 22.32 -3.41
CA ILE A 279 -3.61 22.88 -3.03
C ILE A 279 -3.53 24.40 -3.20
N GLN A 280 -4.46 24.96 -3.96
CA GLN A 280 -4.50 26.41 -4.17
C GLN A 280 -4.88 27.14 -2.87
N PRO A 281 -4.50 28.43 -2.68
CA PRO A 281 -4.78 29.17 -1.46
C PRO A 281 -6.27 29.25 -1.06
N ASP A 282 -7.18 29.08 -2.03
CA ASP A 282 -8.62 29.04 -1.81
C ASP A 282 -9.13 27.69 -1.26
N GLY A 283 -8.27 26.66 -1.19
CA GLY A 283 -8.56 25.29 -0.79
C GLY A 283 -9.69 24.61 -1.57
N ARG A 284 -10.03 25.13 -2.76
CA ARG A 284 -11.09 24.61 -3.63
C ARG A 284 -10.53 23.97 -4.90
N GLN A 285 -9.24 24.16 -5.17
CA GLN A 285 -8.60 23.64 -6.36
C GLN A 285 -7.31 22.92 -6.00
N ILE A 286 -7.02 21.84 -6.73
CA ILE A 286 -5.71 21.20 -6.74
C ILE A 286 -5.11 21.31 -8.14
N ALA A 287 -3.80 21.54 -8.22
CA ALA A 287 -3.06 21.51 -9.47
C ALA A 287 -2.12 20.31 -9.48
N LEU A 288 -2.16 19.51 -10.55
CA LEU A 288 -1.21 18.40 -10.72
C LEU A 288 0.15 18.95 -11.13
N VAL A 289 1.19 18.52 -10.41
CA VAL A 289 2.57 18.96 -10.63
C VAL A 289 3.51 17.74 -10.57
N PRO A 290 4.69 17.79 -11.20
CA PRO A 290 5.70 16.74 -11.05
C PRO A 290 6.14 16.61 -9.59
N LEU A 291 6.64 15.42 -9.23
CA LEU A 291 7.34 15.26 -7.96
C LEU A 291 8.50 16.28 -7.85
N PRO A 292 8.68 16.93 -6.70
CA PRO A 292 9.83 17.81 -6.49
C PRO A 292 11.11 16.98 -6.49
N GLU A 293 12.22 17.57 -6.94
CA GLU A 293 13.53 16.91 -6.96
C GLU A 293 13.98 16.45 -5.57
N ARG A 294 13.59 17.20 -4.54
CA ARG A 294 13.89 16.91 -3.13
C ARG A 294 12.59 16.71 -2.36
N ILE A 295 12.39 15.49 -1.86
CA ILE A 295 11.25 15.11 -1.01
C ILE A 295 11.78 14.88 0.40
N ALA A 296 11.60 15.88 1.25
CA ALA A 296 12.01 15.86 2.64
C ALA A 296 11.16 16.83 3.47
N LEU A 297 10.91 16.48 4.72
CA LEU A 297 10.27 17.32 5.73
C LEU A 297 11.33 18.07 6.52
N VAL A 298 10.94 19.22 7.08
CA VAL A 298 11.79 19.95 8.03
C VAL A 298 11.10 19.94 9.39
N ARG A 299 11.75 19.34 10.39
CA ARG A 299 11.25 19.32 11.78
C ARG A 299 12.30 19.79 12.76
N SER A 300 11.85 20.39 13.85
CA SER A 300 12.71 20.82 14.96
C SER A 300 12.57 19.89 16.15
N TYR A 301 13.70 19.55 16.76
CA TYR A 301 13.80 18.77 18.00
C TYR A 301 14.51 19.61 19.07
N PRO A 302 14.19 19.43 20.36
CA PRO A 302 14.90 20.12 21.43
C PRO A 302 16.38 19.70 21.45
N GLY A 303 17.28 20.68 21.47
CA GLY A 303 18.69 20.43 21.78
C GLY A 303 18.82 20.23 23.28
N GLY A 304 19.19 19.02 23.70
CA GLY A 304 19.40 18.70 25.11
C GLY A 304 20.69 19.31 25.66
N THR A 305 21.07 18.89 26.86
CA THR A 305 22.34 19.28 27.49
C THR A 305 23.58 18.83 26.71
N ASP A 306 23.47 17.76 25.92
CA ASP A 306 24.54 17.27 25.03
C ASP A 306 24.09 17.23 23.57
N VAL A 307 23.89 18.42 23.00
CA VAL A 307 23.43 18.60 21.62
C VAL A 307 24.40 18.00 20.60
N HIS A 308 25.71 18.02 20.87
CA HIS A 308 26.72 17.48 19.94
C HIS A 308 26.66 15.95 19.87
N GLN A 309 26.51 15.26 21.01
CA GLN A 309 26.30 13.82 21.01
C GLN A 309 24.99 13.44 20.31
N GLN A 310 23.92 14.19 20.54
CA GLN A 310 22.64 13.97 19.86
C GLN A 310 22.78 14.07 18.33
N VAL A 311 23.43 15.13 17.83
CA VAL A 311 23.68 15.29 16.38
C VAL A 311 24.50 14.12 15.84
N HIS A 312 25.57 13.69 16.52
CA HIS A 312 26.37 12.56 16.10
C HIS A 312 25.55 11.25 16.00
N GLN A 313 24.67 11.00 16.97
CA GLN A 313 23.79 9.82 16.93
C GLN A 313 22.76 9.91 15.79
N ILE A 314 22.20 11.10 15.53
CA ILE A 314 21.27 11.37 14.43
C ILE A 314 21.94 11.07 13.08
N THR A 315 23.13 11.61 12.83
CA THR A 315 23.86 11.40 11.58
C THR A 315 24.18 9.93 11.34
N ARG A 316 24.36 9.13 12.39
CA ARG A 316 24.58 7.68 12.27
C ARG A 316 23.33 6.91 11.82
N ILE A 317 22.14 7.28 12.30
CA ILE A 317 20.89 6.56 11.99
C ILE A 317 20.17 7.09 10.75
N ALA A 318 20.46 8.34 10.35
CA ALA A 318 19.89 9.01 9.20
C ALA A 318 21.01 9.77 8.45
N PRO A 319 21.90 9.05 7.74
CA PRO A 319 23.08 9.65 7.12
C PRO A 319 22.75 10.65 5.99
N ALA A 320 21.56 10.53 5.38
CA ALA A 320 21.07 11.45 4.36
C ALA A 320 20.36 12.69 4.94
N ALA A 321 20.17 12.78 6.26
CA ALA A 321 19.51 13.91 6.88
C ALA A 321 20.43 15.14 6.95
N GLU A 322 19.91 16.30 6.57
CA GLU A 322 20.60 17.57 6.78
C GLU A 322 20.26 18.11 8.18
N VAL A 323 21.28 18.43 8.97
CA VAL A 323 21.11 18.87 10.37
C VAL A 323 21.65 20.28 10.55
N ARG A 324 20.88 21.13 11.23
CA ARG A 324 21.28 22.50 11.60
C ARG A 324 20.95 22.79 13.07
N LEU A 325 21.86 23.48 13.75
CA LEU A 325 21.64 23.95 15.12
C LEU A 325 21.24 25.42 15.11
N SER A 326 20.09 25.76 15.70
CA SER A 326 19.66 27.15 15.83
C SER A 326 18.67 27.32 16.98
N GLY A 327 18.89 28.35 17.81
CA GLY A 327 17.98 28.72 18.90
C GLY A 327 17.75 27.61 19.94
N GLY A 328 18.79 26.81 20.26
CA GLY A 328 18.67 25.68 21.19
C GLY A 328 17.88 24.50 20.64
N LYS A 329 17.62 24.47 19.33
CA LYS A 329 16.94 23.38 18.63
C LYS A 329 17.84 22.73 17.59
N ILE A 330 17.59 21.45 17.35
CA ILE A 330 18.14 20.67 16.24
C ILE A 330 17.09 20.67 15.13
N TRP A 331 17.36 21.39 14.05
CA TRP A 331 16.54 21.40 12.84
C TRP A 331 17.05 20.32 11.89
N ILE A 332 16.13 19.51 11.40
CA ILE A 332 16.45 18.34 10.58
C ILE A 332 15.59 18.39 9.33
N ARG A 333 16.24 18.30 8.16
CA ARG A 333 15.59 18.04 6.87
C ARG A 333 15.83 16.58 6.49
N ALA A 334 14.78 15.76 6.49
CA ALA A 334 14.90 14.33 6.21
C ALA A 334 13.57 13.73 5.70
N ARG A 335 13.60 12.45 5.32
CA ARG A 335 12.36 11.71 5.02
C ARG A 335 11.55 11.47 6.29
N LEU A 336 10.28 11.15 6.14
CA LEU A 336 9.39 10.88 7.27
C LEU A 336 9.89 9.71 8.12
N GLU A 337 10.35 8.63 7.49
CA GLU A 337 10.89 7.44 8.15
C GLU A 337 12.14 7.79 8.97
N ASP A 338 13.01 8.66 8.45
CA ASP A 338 14.18 9.15 9.18
C ASP A 338 13.75 9.99 10.39
N HIS A 339 12.74 10.85 10.24
CA HIS A 339 12.15 11.60 11.36
C HIS A 339 11.58 10.69 12.45
N TYR A 340 10.98 9.56 12.07
CA TYR A 340 10.49 8.55 13.01
C TYR A 340 11.63 7.87 13.78
N ARG A 341 12.72 7.48 13.10
CA ARG A 341 13.92 6.92 13.75
C ARG A 341 14.59 7.93 14.68
N ILE A 342 14.65 9.20 14.28
CA ILE A 342 15.22 10.29 15.07
C ILE A 342 14.35 10.59 16.30
N ALA A 343 13.04 10.71 16.14
CA ALA A 343 12.13 10.91 17.27
C ALA A 343 12.25 9.76 18.28
N SER A 344 12.33 8.53 17.79
CA SER A 344 12.57 7.30 18.56
C SER A 344 13.89 7.30 19.33
N LEU A 345 14.94 7.86 18.75
CA LEU A 345 16.27 7.97 19.36
C LEU A 345 16.27 9.00 20.49
N LEU A 346 15.67 10.17 20.23
CA LEU A 346 15.68 11.31 21.16
C LEU A 346 14.68 11.16 22.31
N ASP A 347 13.58 10.46 22.07
CA ASP A 347 12.55 10.15 23.07
C ASP A 347 12.14 8.67 22.98
N PRO A 348 12.87 7.78 23.68
CA PRO A 348 12.56 6.35 23.67
C PRO A 348 11.18 6.01 24.23
N ALA A 349 10.61 6.84 25.10
CA ALA A 349 9.27 6.60 25.66
C ALA A 349 8.17 6.74 24.59
N ARG A 350 8.44 7.53 23.54
CA ARG A 350 7.53 7.67 22.40
C ARG A 350 7.39 6.40 21.56
N LYS A 351 8.36 5.47 21.62
CA LYS A 351 8.34 4.21 20.86
C LYS A 351 7.18 3.30 21.23
N SER A 352 6.77 3.27 22.50
CA SER A 352 5.73 2.33 22.96
C SER A 352 4.30 2.78 22.66
N ALA A 353 4.11 3.99 22.13
CA ALA A 353 2.79 4.60 21.99
C ALA A 353 2.29 4.70 20.54
N ASP A 354 3.14 4.55 19.52
CA ASP A 354 2.77 4.70 18.11
C ASP A 354 2.84 3.35 17.37
N PRO A 355 1.69 2.69 17.12
CA PRO A 355 1.64 1.40 16.40
C PRO A 355 2.29 1.43 15.01
N PHE A 356 2.27 2.58 14.32
CA PHE A 356 2.87 2.72 12.99
C PHE A 356 4.39 2.59 13.05
N LEU A 357 5.00 3.14 14.10
CA LEU A 357 6.45 3.12 14.28
C LEU A 357 6.99 1.70 14.51
N GLU A 358 6.23 0.85 15.20
CA GLU A 358 6.58 -0.56 15.37
C GLU A 358 6.58 -1.31 14.04
N LEU A 359 5.55 -1.10 13.20
CA LEU A 359 5.48 -1.74 11.88
C LEU A 359 6.60 -1.23 10.96
N GLN A 360 6.92 0.06 11.00
CA GLN A 360 8.02 0.61 10.22
C GLN A 360 9.37 -0.02 10.62
N GLN A 361 9.59 -0.30 11.91
CA GLN A 361 10.79 -1.02 12.35
C GLN A 361 10.87 -2.44 11.81
N VAL A 362 9.74 -3.12 11.59
CA VAL A 362 9.73 -4.44 10.95
C VAL A 362 10.19 -4.32 9.51
N LEU A 363 9.71 -3.30 8.77
CA LEU A 363 10.11 -3.04 7.39
C LEU A 363 11.57 -2.57 7.25
N ASP A 364 12.09 -1.84 8.24
CA ASP A 364 13.47 -1.36 8.26
C ASP A 364 14.50 -2.46 8.59
N ARG A 365 14.07 -3.59 9.13
CA ARG A 365 14.98 -4.70 9.42
C ARG A 365 15.49 -5.29 8.11
N PRO A 366 16.81 -5.55 7.99
CA PRO A 366 17.31 -6.33 6.88
C PRO A 366 16.64 -7.69 6.95
N ALA A 367 15.84 -8.00 5.93
CA ALA A 367 15.13 -9.26 5.86
C ALA A 367 16.14 -10.40 5.98
N LYS A 368 15.90 -11.31 6.93
CA LYS A 368 16.73 -12.51 7.08
C LYS A 368 16.67 -13.24 5.74
N PRO A 369 17.81 -13.50 5.07
CA PRO A 369 17.78 -14.22 3.80
C PRO A 369 17.15 -15.59 4.06
N THR A 370 15.92 -15.78 3.61
CA THR A 370 15.36 -17.11 3.44
C THR A 370 16.20 -17.75 2.33
N PRO A 371 16.89 -18.87 2.61
CA PRO A 371 17.76 -19.49 1.61
C PRO A 371 16.91 -19.93 0.40
N LYS A 372 17.13 -19.27 -0.76
CA LYS A 372 16.48 -19.53 -2.05
C LYS A 372 16.73 -20.94 -2.63
N THR A 373 17.42 -21.82 -1.91
CA THR A 373 17.73 -23.20 -2.34
C THR A 373 17.86 -24.18 -1.17
N ALA A 374 17.27 -23.89 0.00
CA ALA A 374 17.21 -24.92 1.03
C ALA A 374 16.19 -25.99 0.61
N LYS A 375 16.71 -27.09 0.06
CA LYS A 375 16.10 -28.41 0.20
C LYS A 375 15.54 -28.48 1.64
N PRO A 376 14.24 -28.68 1.85
CA PRO A 376 13.66 -28.55 3.17
C PRO A 376 14.27 -29.61 4.09
N SER A 377 15.17 -29.16 4.96
CA SER A 377 15.53 -29.92 6.12
C SER A 377 14.32 -29.84 7.04
N ALA A 378 13.41 -30.81 6.92
CA ALA A 378 12.66 -31.23 8.08
C ALA A 378 13.68 -31.51 9.17
N GLY A 379 13.77 -30.61 10.16
CA GLY A 379 14.76 -30.70 11.23
C GLY A 379 14.78 -32.10 11.82
N PRO A 380 15.96 -32.66 12.17
CA PRO A 380 16.03 -33.94 12.83
C PRO A 380 15.46 -33.77 14.25
N GLY A 381 14.26 -34.29 14.51
CA GLY A 381 13.79 -34.43 15.90
C GLY A 381 12.29 -34.48 16.15
N VAL A 382 11.42 -33.97 15.26
CA VAL A 382 9.96 -34.04 15.47
C VAL A 382 9.40 -35.25 14.73
N PRO A 383 8.83 -36.25 15.43
CA PRO A 383 8.09 -37.33 14.80
C PRO A 383 6.95 -36.76 13.96
N ILE A 384 6.83 -37.18 12.71
CA ILE A 384 5.83 -36.65 11.76
C ILE A 384 4.39 -36.87 12.26
N GLU A 385 4.21 -37.83 13.17
CA GLU A 385 2.97 -38.15 13.88
C GLU A 385 2.51 -37.02 14.82
N GLN A 386 3.44 -36.14 15.25
CA GLN A 386 3.15 -35.02 16.14
C GLN A 386 2.87 -33.71 15.38
N ILE A 387 3.03 -33.69 14.06
CA ILE A 387 2.77 -32.51 13.25
C ILE A 387 1.27 -32.28 13.14
N ARG A 388 0.83 -31.08 13.52
CA ARG A 388 -0.55 -30.60 13.36
C ARG A 388 -0.59 -29.51 12.31
N ILE A 389 -1.51 -29.64 11.37
CA ILE A 389 -1.77 -28.68 10.31
C ILE A 389 -2.90 -27.77 10.80
N ASP A 390 -2.55 -26.59 11.30
CA ASP A 390 -3.52 -25.65 11.89
C ASP A 390 -4.61 -25.26 10.88
N ARG A 391 -4.20 -24.91 9.67
CA ARG A 391 -5.09 -24.64 8.53
C ARG A 391 -4.31 -24.81 7.23
N LEU A 392 -4.89 -25.52 6.28
CA LEU A 392 -4.40 -25.62 4.91
C LEU A 392 -5.59 -25.57 3.96
N GLU A 393 -5.50 -24.71 2.95
CA GLU A 393 -6.56 -24.50 1.96
C GLU A 393 -5.93 -24.52 0.57
N ILE A 394 -6.35 -25.49 -0.24
CA ILE A 394 -5.90 -25.68 -1.61
C ILE A 394 -7.13 -25.48 -2.48
N ARG A 395 -7.04 -24.56 -3.45
CA ARG A 395 -8.12 -24.28 -4.38
C ARG A 395 -7.62 -24.46 -5.81
N ASN A 396 -8.22 -25.44 -6.50
CA ASN A 396 -8.02 -25.70 -7.92
C ASN A 396 -6.54 -25.79 -8.33
N LYS A 397 -5.72 -26.56 -7.59
CA LYS A 397 -4.30 -26.77 -7.91
C LYS A 397 -4.07 -28.20 -8.43
N PRO A 398 -3.18 -28.44 -9.41
CA PRO A 398 -2.83 -29.78 -9.88
C PRO A 398 -2.36 -30.69 -8.74
N LEU A 399 -2.78 -31.96 -8.76
CA LEU A 399 -2.42 -32.96 -7.76
C LEU A 399 -0.89 -33.09 -7.62
N ARG A 400 -0.15 -33.10 -8.73
CA ARG A 400 1.33 -33.12 -8.74
C ARG A 400 1.91 -32.00 -7.89
N GLN A 401 1.44 -30.78 -8.11
CA GLN A 401 1.91 -29.61 -7.40
C GLN A 401 1.65 -29.77 -5.90
N VAL A 402 0.46 -30.23 -5.52
CA VAL A 402 0.11 -30.46 -4.11
C VAL A 402 1.03 -31.51 -3.48
N LEU A 403 1.30 -32.62 -4.15
CA LEU A 403 2.18 -33.67 -3.64
C LEU A 403 3.63 -33.19 -3.52
N ASP A 404 4.12 -32.41 -4.49
CA ASP A 404 5.45 -31.82 -4.43
C ASP A 404 5.58 -30.86 -3.23
N VAL A 405 4.56 -30.04 -2.98
CA VAL A 405 4.49 -29.18 -1.80
C VAL A 405 4.55 -29.99 -0.51
N LEU A 406 3.76 -31.07 -0.40
CA LEU A 406 3.78 -31.90 0.81
C LEU A 406 5.10 -32.66 0.99
N SER A 407 5.72 -33.07 -0.12
CA SER A 407 7.05 -33.68 -0.10
C SER A 407 8.08 -32.72 0.47
N GLN A 408 8.04 -31.47 0.01
CA GLN A 408 8.92 -30.41 0.48
C GLN A 408 8.63 -30.04 1.94
N GLN A 409 7.40 -29.66 2.28
CA GLN A 409 7.07 -29.10 3.59
C GLN A 409 7.16 -30.12 4.73
N LEU A 410 6.72 -31.35 4.48
CA LEU A 410 6.65 -32.39 5.51
C LEU A 410 7.79 -33.42 5.39
N GLY A 411 8.66 -33.26 4.40
CA GLY A 411 9.72 -34.21 4.09
C GLY A 411 9.19 -35.57 3.64
N LEU A 412 8.00 -35.61 3.01
CA LEU A 412 7.36 -36.85 2.57
C LEU A 412 7.96 -37.35 1.25
N GLU A 413 8.13 -38.66 1.12
CA GLU A 413 8.49 -39.33 -0.13
C GLU A 413 7.26 -40.06 -0.66
N PHE A 414 6.69 -39.58 -1.77
CA PHE A 414 5.54 -40.22 -2.41
C PHE A 414 6.00 -41.28 -3.40
N ARG A 415 5.60 -42.53 -3.17
CA ARG A 415 5.80 -43.64 -4.10
C ARG A 415 4.46 -43.96 -4.74
N ILE A 416 4.31 -43.51 -5.98
CA ILE A 416 3.08 -43.66 -6.76
C ILE A 416 3.44 -44.42 -8.04
N PRO A 417 3.24 -45.76 -8.06
CA PRO A 417 3.44 -46.54 -9.27
C PRO A 417 2.48 -46.07 -10.38
N PRO A 418 2.94 -45.91 -11.64
CA PRO A 418 2.09 -45.49 -12.76
C PRO A 418 0.84 -46.36 -12.95
N GLU A 419 0.95 -47.65 -12.61
CA GLU A 419 -0.12 -48.64 -12.74
C GLU A 419 -1.30 -48.31 -11.81
N VAL A 420 -1.03 -47.75 -10.63
CA VAL A 420 -2.07 -47.37 -9.65
C VAL A 420 -2.87 -46.17 -10.16
N LEU A 421 -2.19 -45.19 -10.75
CA LEU A 421 -2.84 -44.02 -11.35
C LEU A 421 -3.71 -44.42 -12.55
N GLN A 422 -3.23 -45.35 -13.38
CA GLN A 422 -4.01 -45.87 -14.52
C GLN A 422 -5.23 -46.67 -14.05
N GLN A 423 -5.10 -47.51 -13.03
CA GLN A 423 -6.21 -48.30 -12.49
C GLN A 423 -7.30 -47.43 -11.84
N ALA A 424 -6.92 -46.34 -11.19
CA ALA A 424 -7.86 -45.40 -10.58
C ALA A 424 -8.39 -44.34 -11.57
N GLY A 425 -7.84 -44.25 -12.77
CA GLY A 425 -8.19 -43.21 -13.75
C GLY A 425 -7.79 -41.79 -13.32
N VAL A 426 -6.78 -41.67 -12.45
CA VAL A 426 -6.34 -40.40 -11.85
C VAL A 426 -5.16 -39.84 -12.62
N SER A 427 -5.22 -38.56 -13.00
CA SER A 427 -4.08 -37.84 -13.57
C SER A 427 -3.39 -37.00 -12.51
N LEU A 428 -2.06 -36.94 -12.55
CA LEU A 428 -1.28 -36.03 -11.71
C LEU A 428 -1.52 -34.55 -12.06
N ASP A 429 -2.01 -34.27 -13.26
CA ASP A 429 -2.35 -32.90 -13.69
C ASP A 429 -3.82 -32.55 -13.36
N GLN A 430 -4.58 -33.49 -12.78
CA GLN A 430 -5.94 -33.23 -12.31
C GLN A 430 -5.92 -32.21 -11.18
N HIS A 431 -6.80 -31.20 -11.26
CA HIS A 431 -6.90 -30.18 -10.23
C HIS A 431 -7.71 -30.69 -9.04
N ILE A 432 -7.21 -30.41 -7.83
CA ILE A 432 -7.87 -30.73 -6.57
C ILE A 432 -8.10 -29.46 -5.76
N SER A 433 -9.17 -29.49 -4.95
CA SER A 433 -9.46 -28.47 -3.95
C SER A 433 -9.76 -29.17 -2.63
N LEU A 434 -9.14 -28.70 -1.54
CA LEU A 434 -9.40 -29.22 -0.20
C LEU A 434 -9.15 -28.14 0.84
N GLN A 435 -9.85 -28.27 1.96
CA GLN A 435 -9.64 -27.43 3.12
C GLN A 435 -9.55 -28.33 4.34
N VAL A 436 -8.51 -28.13 5.14
CA VAL A 436 -8.33 -28.80 6.41
C VAL A 436 -7.99 -27.78 7.49
N GLN A 437 -8.49 -28.03 8.70
CA GLN A 437 -8.18 -27.25 9.90
C GLN A 437 -7.89 -28.24 11.03
N GLN A 438 -6.84 -27.97 11.80
CA GLN A 438 -6.40 -28.82 12.91
C GLN A 438 -6.21 -30.30 12.54
N ALA A 439 -5.70 -30.57 11.33
CA ALA A 439 -5.59 -31.92 10.80
C ALA A 439 -4.22 -32.56 11.10
N SER A 440 -4.19 -33.87 11.28
CA SER A 440 -2.93 -34.63 11.20
C SER A 440 -2.49 -34.82 9.75
N VAL A 441 -1.22 -35.20 9.56
CA VAL A 441 -0.70 -35.56 8.23
C VAL A 441 -1.53 -36.65 7.57
N ASP A 442 -1.95 -37.68 8.31
CA ASP A 442 -2.78 -38.76 7.76
C ASP A 442 -4.17 -38.27 7.35
N GLN A 443 -4.79 -37.40 8.14
CA GLN A 443 -6.09 -36.81 7.79
C GLN A 443 -5.99 -35.93 6.53
N LEU A 444 -4.89 -35.21 6.36
CA LEU A 444 -4.64 -34.46 5.13
C LEU A 444 -4.48 -35.40 3.92
N LEU A 445 -3.64 -36.43 4.04
CA LEU A 445 -3.41 -37.41 2.97
C LEU A 445 -4.71 -38.14 2.59
N GLU A 446 -5.54 -38.47 3.58
CA GLU A 446 -6.86 -39.07 3.36
C GLU A 446 -7.77 -38.12 2.58
N LYS A 447 -7.81 -36.83 2.93
CA LYS A 447 -8.57 -35.82 2.19
C LYS A 447 -8.08 -35.60 0.75
N ILE A 448 -6.83 -35.92 0.45
CA ILE A 448 -6.27 -35.86 -0.90
C ILE A 448 -6.62 -37.12 -1.69
N PHE A 449 -6.37 -38.30 -1.15
CA PHE A 449 -6.43 -39.56 -1.89
C PHE A 449 -7.82 -40.20 -1.92
N GLN A 450 -8.61 -40.09 -0.86
CA GLN A 450 -9.93 -40.72 -0.78
C GLN A 450 -10.89 -40.25 -1.89
N PRO A 451 -11.00 -38.94 -2.23
CA PRO A 451 -11.86 -38.47 -3.31
C PRO A 451 -11.41 -38.95 -4.70
N LEU A 452 -10.13 -39.31 -4.82
CA LEU A 452 -9.52 -39.83 -6.05
C LEU A 452 -9.65 -41.36 -6.15
N GLY A 453 -10.33 -42.00 -5.21
CA GLY A 453 -10.43 -43.45 -5.14
C GLY A 453 -9.12 -44.14 -4.80
N LEU A 454 -8.14 -43.41 -4.27
CA LEU A 454 -6.81 -43.92 -3.92
C LEU A 454 -6.72 -44.20 -2.43
N ARG A 455 -5.99 -45.25 -2.07
CA ARG A 455 -5.60 -45.54 -0.69
C ARG A 455 -4.13 -45.23 -0.52
N PHE A 456 -3.71 -45.03 0.73
CA PHE A 456 -2.30 -44.85 1.03
C PHE A 456 -1.89 -45.66 2.26
N GLN A 457 -0.63 -46.05 2.28
CA GLN A 457 0.02 -46.58 3.46
C GLN A 457 1.26 -45.74 3.75
N ARG A 458 1.23 -45.00 4.86
CA ARG A 458 2.38 -44.21 5.31
C ARG A 458 3.25 -45.02 6.26
N ARG A 459 4.55 -45.08 5.99
CA ARG A 459 5.59 -45.58 6.90
C ARG A 459 6.57 -44.45 7.18
N HIS A 460 6.46 -43.84 8.35
CA HIS A 460 7.19 -42.62 8.71
C HIS A 460 6.98 -41.52 7.66
N ARG A 461 8.01 -41.21 6.88
CA ARG A 461 7.99 -40.19 5.83
C ARG A 461 7.71 -40.74 4.43
N VAL A 462 7.62 -42.05 4.25
CA VAL A 462 7.31 -42.65 2.94
C VAL A 462 5.82 -42.90 2.85
N VAL A 463 5.17 -42.38 1.81
CA VAL A 463 3.75 -42.59 1.49
C VAL A 463 3.66 -43.46 0.25
N GLU A 464 3.20 -44.68 0.41
CA GLU A 464 2.96 -45.62 -0.70
C GLU A 464 1.48 -45.55 -1.08
N VAL A 465 1.19 -45.12 -2.30
CA VAL A 465 -0.19 -45.01 -2.81
C VAL A 465 -0.60 -46.33 -3.46
N LYS A 466 -1.81 -46.77 -3.14
CA LYS A 466 -2.39 -48.06 -3.55
C LYS A 466 -3.78 -47.84 -4.15
N PRO A 467 -4.27 -48.80 -4.97
CA PRO A 467 -5.62 -48.77 -5.50
C PRO A 467 -6.70 -48.75 -4.41
#